data_AF-A0A412I443-F1
#
_entry.id   AF-A0A412I443-F1
#
_cell.length_a   1.000
_cell.length_b   1.000
_cell.length_c   1.000
_cell.angle_alpha   90.00
_cell.angle_beta   90.00
_cell.angle_gamma   90.00
#
_symmetry.space_group_name_H-M   'P 1'
#
loop_
_entity.id
_entity.type
_entity.pdbx_description
1 polymer ?
#
loop_
_entity_poly.entity_id
_entity_poly.type
_entity_poly.pdbx_seq_one_letter_code
_entity_poly.pdbx_strand_id
1 'polypeptide(L)'
;MSRKRRKGAKATAASMVMDTLKKRGAIDEAHAVDVSAFKNLPYASSTISYTISNLMEEGVVGKTQDDKFYYDDLGFKALETKFVRGYSMIFIVPIVIAILVYVLQKVLL
;
A
#
# COMPACT_ATOMS: atom_id res chain seq x y z
N MET A 1 10.25 -21.70 15.75
CA MET A 1 9.38 -20.79 16.53
C MET A 1 8.54 -19.96 15.57
N SER A 2 7.21 -20.15 15.56
CA SER A 2 6.28 -19.38 14.73
C SER A 2 6.23 -17.94 15.25
N ARG A 3 6.71 -16.97 14.45
CA ARG A 3 6.53 -15.53 14.73
C ARG A 3 5.04 -15.21 14.63
N LYS A 4 4.32 -15.37 15.75
CA LYS A 4 2.96 -14.84 15.92
C LYS A 4 3.07 -13.33 15.75
N ARG A 5 2.79 -12.83 14.54
CA ARG A 5 2.72 -11.39 14.23
C ARG A 5 1.85 -10.76 15.30
N ARG A 6 2.44 -9.86 16.09
CA ARG A 6 1.74 -9.04 17.09
C ARG A 6 0.48 -8.50 16.41
N LYS A 7 -0.70 -8.79 16.95
CA LYS A 7 -1.95 -8.11 16.55
C LYS A 7 -1.68 -6.63 16.79
N GLY A 8 -1.32 -5.92 15.70
CA GLY A 8 -1.05 -4.49 15.74
C GLY A 8 -2.29 -3.74 16.19
N ALA A 9 -2.11 -2.46 16.51
CA ALA A 9 -3.19 -1.49 16.66
C ALA A 9 -4.34 -1.77 15.67
N LYS A 10 -5.60 -1.59 16.10
CA LYS A 10 -6.83 -1.83 15.31
C LYS A 10 -6.53 -1.76 13.81
N ALA A 11 -6.50 -2.92 13.14
CA ALA A 11 -6.17 -2.96 11.73
C ALA A 11 -7.11 -2.04 10.97
N THR A 12 -6.57 -1.18 10.11
CA THR A 12 -7.36 -0.24 9.31
C THR A 12 -8.23 -1.01 8.32
N ALA A 13 -9.29 -0.37 7.81
CA ALA A 13 -10.12 -0.98 6.77
C ALA A 13 -9.26 -1.46 5.57
N ALA A 14 -8.30 -0.65 5.14
CA ALA A 14 -7.38 -0.98 4.06
C ALA A 14 -6.54 -2.24 4.35
N SER A 15 -5.91 -2.30 5.54
CA SER A 15 -5.09 -3.47 5.87
C SER A 15 -5.94 -4.73 6.05
N MET A 16 -7.17 -4.61 6.56
CA MET A 16 -8.10 -5.73 6.65
C MET A 16 -8.59 -6.23 5.28
N VAL A 17 -8.86 -5.33 4.32
CA VAL A 17 -9.22 -5.69 2.94
C VAL A 17 -8.06 -6.43 2.27
N MET A 18 -6.84 -5.88 2.33
CA MET A 18 -5.65 -6.51 1.78
C MET A 18 -5.35 -7.88 2.44
N ASP A 19 -5.45 -7.97 3.76
CA ASP A 19 -5.27 -9.22 4.49
C ASP A 19 -6.33 -10.26 4.11
N THR A 20 -7.55 -9.84 3.84
CA THR A 20 -8.64 -10.74 3.42
C THR A 20 -8.34 -11.35 2.06
N LEU A 21 -7.91 -10.53 1.09
CA LEU A 21 -7.49 -11.00 -0.23
C LEU A 21 -6.32 -11.99 -0.13
N LYS A 22 -5.26 -11.62 0.59
CA LYS A 22 -4.08 -12.48 0.80
C LYS A 22 -4.41 -13.79 1.49
N LYS A 23 -5.24 -13.77 2.54
CA LYS A 23 -5.66 -14.99 3.27
C LYS A 23 -6.50 -15.93 2.43
N ARG A 24 -7.22 -15.41 1.44
CA ARG A 24 -8.02 -16.21 0.51
C ARG A 24 -7.24 -16.65 -0.73
N GLY A 25 -5.96 -16.29 -0.84
CA GLY A 25 -5.14 -16.61 -2.01
C GLY A 25 -5.50 -15.79 -3.25
N ALA A 26 -6.27 -14.70 -3.11
CA ALA A 26 -6.62 -13.81 -4.20
C ALA A 26 -5.45 -12.88 -4.53
N ILE A 27 -4.37 -13.44 -5.08
CA ILE A 27 -3.10 -12.74 -5.39
C ILE A 27 -2.90 -12.51 -6.89
N ASP A 28 -3.88 -12.87 -7.71
CA ASP A 28 -3.92 -12.65 -9.14
C ASP A 28 -5.38 -12.70 -9.64
N GLU A 29 -5.59 -12.41 -10.92
CA GLU A 29 -6.90 -12.38 -11.55
C GLU A 29 -7.62 -13.74 -11.52
N ALA A 30 -6.87 -14.84 -11.64
CA ALA A 30 -7.43 -16.20 -11.69
C ALA A 30 -8.00 -16.65 -10.34
N HIS A 31 -7.45 -16.14 -9.24
CA HIS A 31 -7.88 -16.44 -7.88
C HIS A 31 -8.73 -15.32 -7.25
N ALA A 32 -9.24 -14.38 -8.06
CA ALA A 32 -10.03 -13.26 -7.58
C ALA A 32 -11.29 -13.72 -6.83
N VAL A 33 -11.67 -12.96 -5.80
CA VAL A 33 -12.79 -13.28 -4.90
C VAL A 33 -13.91 -12.26 -5.00
N ASP A 34 -15.13 -12.73 -4.78
CA ASP A 34 -16.34 -11.90 -4.75
C ASP A 34 -16.38 -10.94 -3.54
N VAL A 35 -17.20 -9.89 -3.61
CA VAL A 35 -17.40 -8.91 -2.52
C VAL A 35 -17.85 -9.55 -1.19
N SER A 36 -18.56 -10.68 -1.25
CA SER A 36 -18.93 -11.49 -0.08
C SER A 36 -17.72 -11.95 0.74
N ALA A 37 -16.50 -11.88 0.17
CA ALA A 37 -15.28 -12.17 0.90
C ALA A 37 -15.05 -11.25 2.10
N PHE A 38 -15.58 -10.03 2.03
CA PHE A 38 -15.40 -8.98 3.02
C PHE A 38 -16.54 -8.86 4.03
N LYS A 39 -17.60 -9.69 3.91
CA LYS A 39 -18.84 -9.57 4.72
C LYS A 39 -18.64 -9.69 6.24
N ASN A 40 -17.53 -10.30 6.67
CA ASN A 40 -17.20 -10.52 8.08
C ASN A 40 -16.28 -9.43 8.66
N LEU A 41 -15.93 -8.41 7.87
CA LEU A 41 -15.12 -7.31 8.37
C LEU A 41 -15.96 -6.41 9.30
N PRO A 42 -15.36 -5.87 10.38
CA PRO A 42 -16.06 -5.05 11.36
C PRO A 42 -16.26 -3.60 10.88
N TYR A 43 -16.70 -3.43 9.63
CA TYR A 43 -16.93 -2.14 8.98
C TYR A 43 -18.24 -2.17 8.20
N ALA A 44 -18.87 -1.00 8.05
CA ALA A 44 -20.04 -0.88 7.19
C ALA A 44 -19.67 -1.19 5.73
N SER A 45 -20.61 -1.76 4.96
CA SER A 45 -20.41 -2.08 3.55
C SER A 45 -19.97 -0.89 2.72
N SER A 46 -20.47 0.32 3.05
CA SER A 46 -20.04 1.58 2.41
C SER A 46 -18.56 1.89 2.67
N THR A 47 -18.08 1.70 3.89
CA THR A 47 -16.66 1.88 4.25
C THR A 47 -15.78 0.88 3.53
N ILE A 48 -16.21 -0.39 3.44
CA ILE A 48 -15.47 -1.43 2.73
C ILE A 48 -15.41 -1.10 1.23
N SER A 49 -16.54 -0.74 0.63
CA SER A 49 -16.62 -0.36 -0.79
C SER A 49 -15.71 0.83 -1.10
N TYR A 50 -15.80 1.90 -0.31
CA TYR A 50 -14.91 3.07 -0.44
C TYR A 50 -13.43 2.69 -0.32
N THR A 51 -13.10 1.82 0.64
CA THR A 51 -11.73 1.36 0.84
C THR A 51 -11.23 0.54 -0.36
N ILE A 52 -12.05 -0.35 -0.91
CA ILE A 52 -11.71 -1.15 -2.10
C ILE A 52 -11.49 -0.21 -3.30
N SER A 53 -12.39 0.75 -3.53
CA SER A 53 -12.25 1.73 -4.62
C SER A 53 -10.95 2.52 -4.51
N ASN A 54 -10.63 3.05 -3.33
CA ASN A 54 -9.36 3.77 -3.12
C ASN A 54 -8.15 2.87 -3.39
N LEU A 55 -8.18 1.60 -2.94
CA LEU A 55 -7.10 0.65 -3.19
C LEU A 55 -6.99 0.28 -4.67
N MET A 56 -8.10 0.30 -5.42
CA MET A 56 -8.09 0.11 -6.87
C MET A 56 -7.48 1.33 -7.58
N GLU A 57 -7.84 2.55 -7.17
CA GLU A 57 -7.26 3.79 -7.70
C GLU A 57 -5.73 3.85 -7.47
N GLU A 58 -5.28 3.39 -6.30
CA GLU A 58 -3.86 3.28 -5.96
C GLU A 58 -3.16 2.07 -6.63
N GLY A 59 -3.89 1.24 -7.38
CA GLY A 59 -3.39 0.06 -8.07
C GLY A 59 -3.03 -1.11 -7.16
N VAL A 60 -3.44 -1.11 -5.89
CA VAL A 60 -3.15 -2.18 -4.91
C VAL A 60 -4.14 -3.34 -5.03
N VAL A 61 -5.36 -3.06 -5.51
CA VAL A 61 -6.41 -4.05 -5.73
C VAL A 61 -6.81 -4.02 -7.20
N GLY A 62 -6.81 -5.19 -7.84
CA GLY A 62 -7.34 -5.36 -9.17
C GLY A 62 -8.80 -5.83 -9.14
N LYS A 63 -9.50 -5.61 -10.26
CA LYS A 63 -10.89 -5.99 -10.45
C LYS A 63 -11.06 -6.70 -11.78
N THR A 64 -11.66 -7.89 -11.77
CA THR A 64 -11.98 -8.67 -12.97
C THR A 64 -13.22 -8.11 -13.68
N GLN A 65 -13.48 -8.56 -14.91
CA GLN A 65 -14.71 -8.22 -15.62
C GLN A 65 -15.99 -8.65 -14.87
N ASP A 66 -15.93 -9.79 -14.18
CA ASP A 66 -17.04 -10.31 -13.36
C ASP A 66 -17.13 -9.70 -11.94
N ASP A 67 -16.63 -8.48 -11.74
CA ASP A 67 -16.67 -7.76 -10.45
C ASP A 67 -15.98 -8.47 -9.25
N LYS A 68 -15.00 -9.34 -9.51
CA LYS A 68 -14.19 -9.98 -8.46
C LYS A 68 -12.91 -9.19 -8.19
N PHE A 69 -12.40 -9.30 -6.97
CA PHE A 69 -11.26 -8.53 -6.48
C PHE A 69 -10.06 -9.42 -6.18
N TYR A 70 -8.86 -8.94 -6.50
CA TYR A 70 -7.60 -9.59 -6.17
C TYR A 70 -6.55 -8.57 -5.70
N TYR A 71 -5.56 -9.05 -4.98
CA TYR A 71 -4.42 -8.26 -4.50
C TYR A 71 -3.36 -8.16 -5.60
N ASP A 72 -3.02 -6.95 -6.01
CA ASP A 72 -1.94 -6.68 -6.97
C ASP A 72 -0.63 -6.41 -6.21
N ASP A 73 0.25 -7.42 -6.17
CA ASP A 73 1.55 -7.32 -5.51
C ASP A 73 2.50 -6.35 -6.22
N LEU A 74 2.41 -6.23 -7.54
CA LEU A 74 3.23 -5.31 -8.32
C LEU A 74 2.79 -3.86 -8.09
N GLY A 75 1.48 -3.62 -8.11
CA GLY A 75 0.92 -2.31 -7.82
C GLY A 75 1.21 -1.85 -6.39
N PHE A 76 1.12 -2.75 -5.39
CA PHE A 76 1.52 -2.44 -4.03
C PHE A 76 3.01 -2.07 -3.90
N LYS A 77 3.91 -2.82 -4.55
CA LYS A 77 5.35 -2.49 -4.56
C LYS A 77 5.64 -1.16 -5.25
N ALA A 78 4.91 -0.85 -6.31
CA ALA A 78 5.02 0.43 -7.00
C ALA A 78 4.59 1.58 -6.08
N LEU A 79 3.48 1.41 -5.35
CA LEU A 79 3.02 2.36 -4.36
C LEU A 79 4.04 2.57 -3.24
N GLU A 80 4.56 1.49 -2.66
CA GLU A 80 5.60 1.55 -1.61
C GLU A 80 6.85 2.28 -2.11
N THR A 81 7.29 1.99 -3.33
CA THR A 81 8.44 2.66 -3.96
C THR A 81 8.20 4.16 -4.14
N LYS A 82 7.00 4.57 -4.58
CA LYS A 82 6.62 5.98 -4.69
C LYS A 82 6.69 6.68 -3.33
N PHE A 83 6.13 6.07 -2.29
CA PHE A 83 6.19 6.61 -0.93
C PHE A 83 7.62 6.73 -0.41
N VAL A 84 8.44 5.66 -0.51
CA VAL A 84 9.83 5.69 -0.05
C VAL A 84 10.63 6.77 -0.78
N ARG A 85 10.47 6.88 -2.11
CA ARG A 85 11.12 7.95 -2.89
C ARG A 85 10.68 9.34 -2.42
N GLY A 86 9.38 9.56 -2.27
CA GLY A 86 8.83 10.83 -1.79
C GLY A 86 9.38 11.24 -0.42
N TYR A 87 9.38 10.34 0.55
CA TYR A 87 9.91 10.62 1.89
C TYR A 87 11.43 10.75 1.92
N SER A 88 12.15 9.98 1.11
CA SER A 88 13.62 10.07 1.06
C SER A 88 14.09 11.44 0.57
N MET A 89 13.31 12.10 -0.30
CA MET A 89 13.62 13.43 -0.83
C MET A 89 13.71 14.48 0.28
N ILE A 90 12.94 14.33 1.36
CA ILE A 90 12.95 15.24 2.53
C ILE A 90 14.33 15.30 3.18
N PHE A 91 15.08 14.18 3.17
CA PHE A 91 16.43 14.11 3.74
C PHE A 91 17.51 14.38 2.71
N ILE A 92 17.36 13.85 1.50
CA ILE A 92 18.38 13.97 0.44
C ILE A 92 18.58 15.42 0.02
N VAL A 93 17.49 16.18 -0.17
CA VAL A 93 17.57 17.56 -0.69
C VAL A 93 18.35 18.49 0.26
N PRO A 94 18.05 18.55 1.58
CA PRO A 94 18.84 19.36 2.51
C PRO A 94 20.32 18.97 2.56
N ILE A 95 20.63 17.67 2.51
CA ILE A 95 22.02 17.18 2.52
C ILE A 95 22.77 17.66 1.27
N VAL A 96 22.16 17.51 0.09
CA VAL A 96 22.75 17.96 -1.17
C VAL A 96 22.98 19.48 -1.15
N ILE A 97 22.01 20.27 -0.67
CA ILE A 97 22.15 21.72 -0.52
C ILE A 97 23.31 22.06 0.42
N ALA A 98 23.40 21.41 1.58
CA ALA A 98 24.48 21.65 2.54
C ALA A 98 25.87 21.37 1.94
N ILE A 99 26.01 20.27 1.19
CA ILE A 99 27.26 19.92 0.49
C ILE A 99 27.59 20.98 -0.58
N LEU A 100 26.62 21.41 -1.37
CA LEU A 100 26.83 22.44 -2.39
C LEU A 100 27.28 23.76 -1.76
N VAL A 101 26.64 24.21 -0.69
CA VAL A 101 27.04 25.41 0.06
C VAL A 101 28.46 25.27 0.60
N TYR A 102 28.81 24.12 1.17
CA TYR A 102 30.15 23.86 1.68
C TYR A 102 31.23 23.91 0.58
N VAL A 103 30.97 23.29 -0.58
CA VAL A 103 31.89 23.31 -1.72
C VAL A 103 32.05 24.72 -2.27
N LEU A 104 30.95 25.47 -2.42
CA LEU A 104 30.98 26.86 -2.86
C LEU A 104 31.78 27.74 -1.90
N GLN A 105 31.59 27.57 -0.59
CA GLN A 105 32.42 28.25 0.41
C GLN A 105 33.90 27.91 0.25
N LYS A 106 34.26 26.65 -0.02
CA LYS A 106 35.68 26.26 -0.17
C LYS A 106 36.34 26.72 -1.46
N VAL A 107 35.57 27.00 -2.51
CA VAL A 107 36.11 27.40 -3.83
C VAL A 107 36.08 28.92 -4.00
N LEU A 108 35.10 29.61 -3.40
CA LEU A 108 34.91 31.05 -3.57
C LEU A 108 35.40 31.89 -2.38
N LEU A 109 35.64 31.29 -1.20
CA LEU A 109 36.25 31.92 -0.02
C LEU A 109 37.55 31.19 0.37
#